data_AF-A0A8H3ET93-F1
#
_entry.id   AF-A0A8H3ET93-F1
#
_cell.length_a   1.000
_cell.length_b   1.000
_cell.length_c   1.000
_cell.angle_alpha   90.00
_cell.angle_beta   90.00
_cell.angle_gamma   90.00
#
_symmetry.space_group_name_H-M   'P 1'
#
loop_
_entity.id
_entity.type
_entity.pdbx_description
1 polymer ?
#
loop_
_entity_poly.entity_id
_entity_poly.type
_entity_poly.pdbx_seq_one_letter_code
_entity_poly.pdbx_strand_id
1 'polypeptide(L)'
;MDLMMPMLSGGTDEFGKELVPPLPLLFDRVSEGRKPVSGSILLRVPLEVLALVVQKIPETSLASLALVNSDCRQLARSRQFASLHFDYSDDTMAIIGILLREARERLNNNGLTSRPALGPCVRRLTVATHPGWLQHRHNVELSESFIALPKKEKSERLTAACDAFFGSYITSIHLLLSNRTVLPHLELLDWEDKFALQPSFYDAIANSNIRHLKVYRVYADKSFTIDQPQSQPSWPLRSLYLEILPAIGNRDLDVSGLCTSILRICAPSLRSLTWSTCRPNPIHTNGLGPSPRFPSLRHLRLEYLALVDVCYLQELLHDELNALDVNTNSSPACSEFFDGRGRIPALEIFVWSPLTLPESQSLAFLEANPHISRLNIPRAASAALLENRIVPMLEQSFSNLTSLGLVWDSLNIPCQALACISQIKTLQQLHLSAGFHAGWRHDWSIDHQVMQKYLRNLPLLKNLAFSRDSYSNGLTVGCERYYVDGI
;
A
#
# COMPACT_ATOMS: atom_id res chain seq x y z
N MET A 1 -12.35 9.18 22.17
CA MET A 1 -13.10 9.28 20.90
C MET A 1 -12.46 8.44 19.79
N ASP A 2 -11.24 7.91 19.99
CA ASP A 2 -10.49 7.24 18.93
C ASP A 2 -11.06 5.87 18.52
N LEU A 3 -11.67 5.11 19.43
CA LEU A 3 -12.33 3.84 19.11
C LEU A 3 -13.61 3.97 18.27
N MET A 4 -14.25 5.14 18.26
CA MET A 4 -15.51 5.38 17.54
C MET A 4 -15.27 6.08 16.19
N MET A 5 -14.01 6.30 15.81
CA MET A 5 -13.74 6.79 14.47
C MET A 5 -14.14 5.72 13.46
N PRO A 6 -14.62 6.12 12.27
CA PRO A 6 -14.93 5.17 11.21
C PRO A 6 -13.67 4.37 10.84
N MET A 7 -13.55 3.21 11.48
CA MET A 7 -12.81 2.03 11.06
C MET A 7 -13.49 1.42 9.81
N LEU A 8 -13.95 2.29 8.91
CA LEU A 8 -14.36 1.93 7.57
C LEU A 8 -13.10 1.38 6.90
N SER A 9 -13.19 0.13 6.45
CA SER A 9 -12.21 -0.50 5.57
C SER A 9 -11.76 0.51 4.53
N GLY A 10 -10.45 0.73 4.44
CA GLY A 10 -9.86 1.58 3.40
C GLY A 10 -10.33 1.11 2.02
N GLY A 11 -10.52 2.05 1.09
CA GLY A 11 -10.69 1.70 -0.32
C GLY A 11 -9.54 0.79 -0.77
N THR A 12 -9.75 -0.02 -1.81
CA THR A 12 -8.70 -0.89 -2.35
C THR A 12 -7.52 -0.04 -2.83
N ASP A 13 -6.48 0.13 -2.02
CA ASP A 13 -5.20 0.60 -2.52
C ASP A 13 -4.49 -0.54 -3.25
N GLU A 14 -3.73 -0.17 -4.27
CA GLU A 14 -2.94 -1.13 -5.05
C GLU A 14 -1.59 -1.45 -4.38
N PHE A 15 -1.33 -0.85 -3.22
CA PHE A 15 -0.09 -1.04 -2.49
C PHE A 15 0.00 -2.50 -2.01
N GLY A 16 1.01 -3.21 -2.47
CA GLY A 16 1.19 -4.62 -2.14
C GLY A 16 0.30 -5.60 -2.89
N LYS A 17 -0.54 -5.19 -3.85
CA LYS A 17 -1.30 -6.13 -4.71
C LYS A 17 -0.38 -7.04 -5.54
N GLU A 18 0.84 -6.58 -5.84
CA GLU A 18 1.89 -7.38 -6.50
C GLU A 18 2.73 -8.22 -5.54
N LEU A 19 2.64 -8.00 -4.22
CA LEU A 19 3.40 -8.78 -3.24
C LEU A 19 2.73 -10.15 -3.10
N VAL A 20 3.18 -11.08 -3.95
CA VAL A 20 2.82 -12.50 -3.93
C VAL A 20 2.80 -12.99 -2.47
N PRO A 21 1.75 -13.70 -2.01
CA PRO A 21 1.70 -14.24 -0.66
C PRO A 21 3.02 -14.94 -0.35
N PRO A 22 3.61 -14.68 0.84
CA PRO A 22 5.00 -14.99 1.08
C PRO A 22 5.25 -16.47 0.81
N LEU A 23 6.28 -16.79 0.02
CA LEU A 23 6.61 -18.16 -0.32
C LEU A 23 6.84 -19.00 0.95
N PRO A 24 6.59 -20.32 0.90
CA PRO A 24 6.92 -21.18 2.04
C PRO A 24 8.41 -21.08 2.35
N LEU A 25 8.72 -20.88 3.62
CA LEU A 25 10.10 -20.97 4.09
C LEU A 25 10.55 -22.44 4.11
N LEU A 26 11.86 -22.64 3.94
CA LEU A 26 12.49 -23.95 4.09
C LEU A 26 12.24 -24.52 5.50
N PHE A 27 12.16 -25.85 5.60
CA PHE A 27 11.81 -26.54 6.85
C PHE A 27 12.74 -26.17 8.02
N ASP A 28 14.04 -26.02 7.76
CA ASP A 28 15.02 -25.61 8.76
C ASP A 28 14.69 -24.22 9.34
N ARG A 29 14.21 -23.28 8.53
CA ARG A 29 13.84 -21.94 9.01
C ARG A 29 12.60 -21.94 9.89
N VAL A 30 11.57 -22.69 9.48
CA VAL A 30 10.30 -22.77 10.25
C VAL A 30 10.44 -23.67 11.47
N SER A 31 11.40 -24.59 11.46
CA SER A 31 11.72 -25.47 12.59
C SER A 31 12.88 -24.93 13.45
N GLU A 32 13.42 -23.75 13.13
CA GLU A 32 14.48 -23.07 13.87
C GLU A 32 15.77 -23.89 13.98
N GLY A 33 16.19 -24.50 12.87
CA GLY A 33 17.37 -25.34 12.76
C GLY A 33 17.21 -26.75 13.32
N ARG A 34 16.03 -27.10 13.86
CA ARG A 34 15.77 -28.45 14.36
C ARG A 34 15.71 -29.44 13.21
N LYS A 35 16.37 -30.59 13.38
CA LYS A 35 16.29 -31.71 12.44
C LYS A 35 14.89 -32.35 12.51
N PRO A 36 14.37 -32.87 11.39
CA PRO A 36 13.14 -33.66 11.41
C PRO A 36 13.27 -34.83 12.40
N VAL A 37 12.22 -35.06 13.18
CA VAL A 37 12.15 -36.19 14.13
C VAL A 37 11.58 -37.43 13.43
N SER A 38 10.73 -37.23 12.42
CA SER A 38 10.06 -38.28 11.68
C SER A 38 10.93 -38.87 10.58
N GLY A 39 10.91 -40.21 10.45
CA GLY A 39 11.56 -40.95 9.35
C GLY A 39 10.78 -40.93 8.03
N SER A 40 9.75 -40.08 7.91
CA SER A 40 8.91 -39.97 6.72
C SER A 40 9.73 -39.70 5.46
N ILE A 41 9.41 -40.40 4.37
CA ILE A 41 10.05 -40.20 3.05
C ILE A 41 9.94 -38.75 2.59
N LEU A 42 8.82 -38.09 2.90
CA LEU A 42 8.60 -36.68 2.57
C LEU A 42 9.67 -35.76 3.17
N LEU A 43 10.23 -36.10 4.33
CA LEU A 43 11.24 -35.28 5.03
C LEU A 43 12.67 -35.65 4.66
N ARG A 44 12.86 -36.64 3.76
CA ARG A 44 14.16 -37.10 3.26
C ARG A 44 14.54 -36.48 1.91
N VAL A 45 13.63 -35.76 1.26
CA VAL A 45 13.95 -35.00 0.04
C VAL A 45 14.69 -33.70 0.39
N PRO A 46 15.45 -33.09 -0.55
CA PRO A 46 16.07 -31.78 -0.33
C PRO A 46 15.06 -30.72 0.11
N LEU A 47 15.49 -29.79 0.97
CA LEU A 47 14.60 -28.80 1.60
C LEU A 47 13.89 -27.92 0.58
N GLU A 48 14.56 -27.61 -0.51
CA GLU A 48 14.05 -26.82 -1.64
C GLU A 48 12.90 -27.57 -2.33
N VAL A 49 13.06 -28.88 -2.54
CA VAL A 49 12.03 -29.74 -3.13
C VAL A 49 10.84 -29.86 -2.16
N LEU A 50 11.11 -30.04 -0.87
CA LEU A 50 10.07 -30.09 0.15
C LEU A 50 9.24 -28.80 0.19
N ALA A 51 9.89 -27.63 0.11
CA ALA A 51 9.20 -26.34 0.07
C ALA A 51 8.29 -26.21 -1.17
N LEU A 52 8.75 -26.67 -2.35
CA LEU A 52 7.94 -26.71 -3.56
C LEU A 52 6.73 -27.64 -3.42
N VAL A 53 6.92 -28.84 -2.85
CA VAL A 53 5.82 -29.79 -2.60
C VAL A 53 4.79 -29.15 -1.67
N VAL A 54 5.22 -28.59 -0.54
CA VAL A 54 4.35 -27.96 0.46
C VAL A 54 3.63 -26.73 -0.12
N GLN A 55 4.26 -25.99 -1.03
CA GLN A 55 3.61 -24.88 -1.73
C GLN A 55 2.40 -25.32 -2.55
N LYS A 56 2.44 -26.54 -3.11
CA LYS A 56 1.40 -27.09 -3.99
C LYS A 56 0.27 -27.79 -3.24
N ILE A 57 0.38 -27.97 -1.93
CA ILE A 57 -0.69 -28.56 -1.11
C ILE A 57 -1.85 -27.55 -1.01
N PRO A 58 -3.09 -27.93 -1.38
CA PRO A 58 -4.25 -27.05 -1.23
C PRO A 58 -4.47 -26.67 0.23
N GLU A 59 -4.94 -25.44 0.49
CA GLU A 59 -5.16 -24.93 1.85
C GLU A 59 -6.12 -25.82 2.66
N THR A 60 -7.15 -26.35 2.01
CA THR A 60 -8.13 -27.30 2.59
C THR A 60 -7.50 -28.61 3.08
N SER A 61 -6.32 -28.98 2.55
CA SER A 61 -5.61 -30.21 2.89
C SER A 61 -4.54 -30.02 3.98
N LEU A 62 -4.25 -28.79 4.38
CA LEU A 62 -3.21 -28.49 5.38
C LEU A 62 -3.56 -29.05 6.76
N ALA A 63 -4.84 -29.09 7.12
CA ALA A 63 -5.30 -29.72 8.36
C ALA A 63 -4.98 -31.21 8.38
N SER A 64 -5.20 -31.93 7.26
CA SER A 64 -4.84 -33.34 7.13
C SER A 64 -3.34 -33.57 7.21
N LEU A 65 -2.53 -32.71 6.56
CA LEU A 65 -1.07 -32.76 6.67
C LEU A 65 -0.62 -32.60 8.13
N ALA A 66 -1.25 -31.70 8.88
CA ALA A 66 -0.90 -31.43 10.28
C ALA A 66 -1.15 -32.62 11.23
N LEU A 67 -1.99 -33.57 10.82
CA LEU A 67 -2.29 -34.78 11.59
C LEU A 67 -1.28 -35.91 11.37
N VAL A 68 -0.44 -35.84 10.34
CA VAL A 68 0.50 -36.93 9.99
C VAL A 68 1.57 -37.13 11.06
N ASN A 69 2.28 -36.06 11.46
CA ASN A 69 3.26 -36.05 12.55
C ASN A 69 3.62 -34.60 12.94
N SER A 70 4.51 -34.42 13.92
CA SER A 70 4.95 -33.10 14.41
C SER A 70 5.64 -32.24 13.34
N ASP A 71 6.43 -32.84 12.46
CA ASP A 71 7.17 -32.13 11.42
C ASP A 71 6.22 -31.68 10.30
N CYS A 72 5.30 -32.56 9.88
CA CYS A 72 4.22 -32.23 8.95
C CYS A 72 3.28 -31.17 9.52
N ARG A 73 3.03 -31.17 10.84
CA ARG A 73 2.32 -30.08 11.52
C ARG A 73 3.06 -28.75 11.40
N GLN A 74 4.38 -28.74 11.51
CA GLN A 74 5.15 -27.51 11.35
C GLN A 74 5.15 -27.01 9.90
N LEU A 75 5.21 -27.92 8.92
CA LEU A 75 5.04 -27.59 7.50
C LEU A 75 3.63 -27.05 7.19
N ALA A 76 2.59 -27.66 7.77
CA ALA A 76 1.23 -27.15 7.63
C ALA A 76 1.10 -25.74 8.22
N ARG A 77 1.65 -25.53 9.42
CA ARG A 77 1.67 -24.21 10.07
C ARG A 77 2.41 -23.17 9.25
N SER A 78 3.53 -23.52 8.61
CA SER A 78 4.25 -22.60 7.74
C SER A 78 3.43 -22.19 6.52
N ARG A 79 2.39 -22.91 6.14
CA ARG A 79 1.45 -22.47 5.12
C ARG A 79 0.27 -21.71 5.69
N GLN A 80 -0.35 -22.22 6.76
CA GLN A 80 -1.57 -21.66 7.36
C GLN A 80 -1.33 -20.30 8.02
N PHE A 81 -0.19 -20.12 8.68
CA PHE A 81 0.11 -18.92 9.48
C PHE A 81 1.18 -18.05 8.83
N ALA A 82 1.34 -18.19 7.51
CA ALA A 82 2.22 -17.37 6.69
C ALA A 82 1.89 -15.88 6.77
N SER A 83 0.59 -15.59 6.78
CA SER A 83 0.01 -14.26 6.85
C SER A 83 -1.04 -14.27 7.94
N LEU A 84 -0.89 -13.40 8.93
CA LEU A 84 -1.85 -13.22 10.01
C LEU A 84 -2.61 -11.92 9.81
N HIS A 85 -3.91 -11.95 10.09
CA HIS A 85 -4.77 -10.78 10.10
C HIS A 85 -5.31 -10.59 11.52
N PHE A 86 -4.88 -9.53 12.18
CA PHE A 86 -5.30 -9.16 13.52
C PHE A 86 -6.46 -8.17 13.43
N ASP A 87 -7.66 -8.71 13.63
CA ASP A 87 -8.95 -8.03 13.48
C ASP A 87 -9.70 -7.84 14.81
N TYR A 88 -9.05 -8.18 15.94
CA TYR A 88 -9.62 -8.20 17.30
C TYR A 88 -10.64 -9.33 17.58
N SER A 89 -10.75 -10.32 16.69
CA SER A 89 -11.53 -11.56 16.90
C SER A 89 -11.00 -12.44 18.04
N ASP A 90 -11.80 -13.43 18.45
CA ASP A 90 -11.37 -14.43 19.44
C ASP A 90 -10.18 -15.26 18.94
N ASP A 91 -10.16 -15.61 17.65
CA ASP A 91 -9.06 -16.34 17.03
C ASP A 91 -7.78 -15.50 17.03
N THR A 92 -7.87 -14.22 16.69
CA THR A 92 -6.75 -13.26 16.79
C THR A 92 -6.20 -13.21 18.21
N MET A 93 -7.06 -13.08 19.22
CA MET A 93 -6.64 -13.03 20.62
C MET A 93 -5.99 -14.35 21.08
N ALA A 94 -6.50 -15.49 20.62
CA ALA A 94 -5.93 -16.80 20.90
C ALA A 94 -4.53 -16.95 20.27
N ILE A 95 -4.34 -16.51 19.02
CA ILE A 95 -3.06 -16.50 18.32
C ILE A 95 -2.05 -15.59 19.03
N ILE A 96 -2.45 -14.35 19.37
CA ILE A 96 -1.62 -13.43 20.15
C ILE A 96 -1.20 -14.09 21.48
N GLY A 97 -2.13 -14.75 22.16
CA GLY A 97 -1.84 -15.49 23.39
C GLY A 97 -0.82 -16.62 23.20
N ILE A 98 -0.85 -17.34 22.07
CA ILE A 98 0.18 -18.34 21.72
C ILE A 98 1.53 -17.67 21.54
N LEU A 99 1.60 -16.62 20.71
CA LEU A 99 2.85 -15.92 20.41
C LEU A 99 3.48 -15.26 21.65
N LEU A 100 2.68 -14.72 22.55
CA LEU A 100 3.16 -14.18 23.82
C LEU A 100 3.70 -15.26 24.76
N ARG A 101 3.11 -16.46 24.75
CA ARG A 101 3.68 -17.60 25.49
C ARG A 101 5.02 -18.03 24.91
N GLU A 102 5.12 -18.09 23.58
CA GLU A 102 6.40 -18.37 22.89
C GLU A 102 7.44 -17.29 23.22
N ALA A 103 7.05 -16.02 23.28
CA ALA A 103 7.92 -14.93 23.69
C ALA A 103 8.50 -15.14 25.09
N ARG A 104 7.66 -15.49 26.07
CA ARG A 104 8.08 -15.79 27.45
C ARG A 104 8.99 -17.01 27.50
N GLU A 105 8.69 -18.05 26.72
CA GLU A 105 9.52 -19.25 26.65
C GLU A 105 10.91 -18.95 26.10
N ARG A 106 11.00 -18.17 25.02
CA ARG A 106 12.27 -17.77 24.39
C ARG A 106 13.17 -16.97 25.34
N LEU A 107 12.59 -16.09 26.17
CA LEU A 107 13.35 -15.35 27.18
C LEU A 107 14.06 -16.28 28.17
N ASN A 108 13.45 -17.43 28.48
CA ASN A 108 14.00 -18.41 29.42
C ASN A 108 14.91 -19.45 28.75
N ASN A 109 14.88 -19.55 27.41
CA ASN A 109 15.47 -20.66 26.66
C ASN A 109 16.39 -20.18 25.51
N ASN A 110 17.27 -19.21 25.77
CA ASN A 110 18.26 -18.71 24.81
C ASN A 110 17.67 -18.33 23.42
N GLY A 111 16.47 -17.76 23.40
CA GLY A 111 15.80 -17.34 22.18
C GLY A 111 15.06 -18.45 21.42
N LEU A 112 15.04 -19.69 21.93
CA LEU A 112 14.36 -20.83 21.31
C LEU A 112 13.16 -21.30 22.13
N THR A 113 12.23 -21.98 21.48
CA THR A 113 11.15 -22.71 22.16
C THR A 113 11.53 -24.18 22.36
N SER A 114 10.86 -24.88 23.29
CA SER A 114 11.06 -26.32 23.52
C SER A 114 10.44 -27.18 22.43
N ARG A 115 9.41 -26.67 21.76
CA ARG A 115 8.66 -27.34 20.69
C ARG A 115 8.54 -26.45 19.47
N PRO A 116 8.27 -27.02 18.27
CA PRO A 116 8.01 -26.23 17.07
C PRO A 116 6.95 -25.14 17.32
N ALA A 117 7.37 -23.90 17.07
CA ALA A 117 6.65 -22.67 17.41
C ALA A 117 5.88 -22.11 16.21
N LEU A 118 4.88 -21.28 16.49
CA LEU A 118 4.09 -20.56 15.51
C LEU A 118 4.87 -19.36 14.95
N GLY A 119 5.58 -18.62 15.81
CA GLY A 119 6.28 -17.39 15.46
C GLY A 119 7.17 -17.46 14.21
N PRO A 120 8.03 -18.49 14.04
CA PRO A 120 8.86 -18.67 12.84
C PRO A 120 8.08 -18.91 11.54
N CYS A 121 6.78 -19.22 11.61
CA CYS A 121 5.95 -19.42 10.43
C CYS A 121 5.40 -18.11 9.86
N VAL A 122 5.39 -17.04 10.64
CA VAL A 122 4.76 -15.75 10.31
C VAL A 122 5.71 -14.89 9.46
N ARG A 123 5.24 -14.45 8.29
CA ARG A 123 5.98 -13.53 7.39
C ARG A 123 5.25 -12.23 7.11
N ARG A 124 3.92 -12.24 7.18
CA ARG A 124 3.07 -11.07 7.03
C ARG A 124 2.17 -10.91 8.24
N LEU A 125 2.06 -9.68 8.72
CA LEU A 125 1.09 -9.28 9.74
C LEU A 125 0.29 -8.10 9.21
N THR A 126 -1.04 -8.23 9.21
CA THR A 126 -1.96 -7.12 8.95
C THR A 126 -2.72 -6.81 10.23
N VAL A 127 -2.71 -5.56 10.68
CA VAL A 127 -3.49 -5.08 11.83
C VAL A 127 -4.59 -4.17 11.30
N ALA A 128 -5.81 -4.69 11.31
CA ALA A 128 -7.00 -4.01 10.81
C ALA A 128 -8.22 -4.51 11.60
N THR A 129 -8.46 -3.86 12.72
CA THR A 129 -9.54 -4.16 13.66
C THR A 129 -10.90 -4.04 12.97
N HIS A 130 -11.70 -5.10 13.06
CA HIS A 130 -13.06 -5.08 12.51
C HIS A 130 -14.02 -4.43 13.54
N PRO A 131 -14.80 -3.40 13.15
CA PRO A 131 -15.71 -2.70 14.06
C PRO A 131 -16.72 -3.63 14.77
N GLY A 132 -17.16 -4.69 14.09
CA GLY A 132 -18.07 -5.67 14.65
C GLY A 132 -17.54 -6.39 15.90
N TRP A 133 -16.23 -6.54 16.06
CA TRP A 133 -15.66 -7.14 17.27
C TRP A 133 -15.65 -6.19 18.47
N LEU A 134 -15.54 -4.88 18.22
CA LEU A 134 -15.72 -3.86 19.26
C LEU A 134 -17.16 -3.85 19.77
N GLN A 135 -18.13 -3.92 18.85
CA GLN A 135 -19.54 -4.07 19.19
C GLN A 135 -19.79 -5.36 19.99
N HIS A 136 -19.32 -6.50 19.48
CA HIS A 136 -19.53 -7.81 20.10
C HIS A 136 -18.95 -7.90 21.53
N ARG A 137 -17.73 -7.40 21.75
CA ARG A 137 -17.05 -7.51 23.05
C ARG A 137 -17.49 -6.46 24.06
N HIS A 138 -17.72 -5.24 23.60
CA HIS A 138 -17.85 -4.07 24.48
C HIS A 138 -19.21 -3.37 24.40
N ASN A 139 -20.10 -3.81 23.52
CA ASN A 139 -21.38 -3.15 23.23
C ASN A 139 -21.18 -1.66 22.88
N VAL A 140 -20.13 -1.37 22.10
CA VAL A 140 -19.77 -0.05 21.58
C VAL A 140 -19.98 -0.04 20.08
N GLU A 141 -20.93 0.76 19.59
CA GLU A 141 -21.31 0.83 18.18
C GLU A 141 -21.76 2.25 17.78
N LEU A 142 -21.84 2.53 16.48
CA LEU A 142 -22.33 3.81 15.95
C LEU A 142 -23.86 3.80 15.73
N SER A 143 -24.60 2.93 16.43
CA SER A 143 -26.05 2.84 16.29
C SER A 143 -26.77 3.98 17.03
N GLU A 144 -28.00 4.28 16.61
CA GLU A 144 -28.87 5.23 17.31
C GLU A 144 -29.14 4.81 18.76
N SER A 145 -29.24 3.50 19.02
CA SER A 145 -29.45 2.96 20.38
C SER A 145 -28.27 3.24 21.30
N PHE A 146 -27.02 3.10 20.82
CA PHE A 146 -25.83 3.45 21.60
C PHE A 146 -25.70 4.96 21.82
N ILE A 147 -26.03 5.77 20.81
CA ILE A 147 -26.02 7.22 20.93
C ILE A 147 -27.05 7.72 21.95
N ALA A 148 -28.20 7.06 22.04
CA ALA A 148 -29.28 7.37 22.97
C ALA A 148 -29.01 6.96 24.43
N LEU A 149 -27.94 6.20 24.71
CA LEU A 149 -27.59 5.81 26.08
C LEU A 149 -27.27 7.02 26.97
N PRO A 150 -27.54 6.94 28.28
CA PRO A 150 -27.12 7.95 29.23
C PRO A 150 -25.61 8.20 29.14
N LYS A 151 -25.19 9.48 29.20
CA LYS A 151 -23.79 9.90 29.05
C LYS A 151 -22.82 9.12 29.96
N LYS A 152 -23.24 8.84 31.20
CA LYS A 152 -22.44 8.08 32.18
C LYS A 152 -22.19 6.65 31.70
N GLU A 153 -23.24 5.93 31.34
CA GLU A 153 -23.16 4.55 30.86
C GLU A 153 -22.34 4.45 29.57
N LYS A 154 -22.57 5.37 28.62
CA LYS A 154 -21.76 5.47 27.40
C LYS A 154 -20.28 5.69 27.72
N SER A 155 -19.96 6.57 28.66
CA SER A 155 -18.59 6.84 29.08
C SER A 155 -17.94 5.62 29.73
N GLU A 156 -18.65 4.90 30.58
CA GLU A 156 -18.16 3.69 31.25
C GLU A 156 -17.86 2.58 30.24
N ARG A 157 -18.78 2.31 29.30
CA ARG A 157 -18.57 1.33 28.22
C ARG A 157 -17.38 1.70 27.32
N LEU A 158 -17.28 2.97 26.93
CA LEU A 158 -16.15 3.46 26.13
C LEU A 158 -14.82 3.34 26.87
N THR A 159 -14.80 3.64 28.17
CA THR A 159 -13.57 3.54 28.98
C THR A 159 -13.12 2.08 29.08
N ALA A 160 -14.04 1.17 29.41
CA ALA A 160 -13.73 -0.26 29.45
C ALA A 160 -13.24 -0.81 28.09
N ALA A 161 -13.87 -0.37 26.99
CA ALA A 161 -13.44 -0.71 25.64
C ALA A 161 -12.04 -0.18 25.32
N CYS A 162 -11.75 1.08 25.67
CA CYS A 162 -10.42 1.69 25.54
C CYS A 162 -9.36 0.90 26.31
N ASP A 163 -9.64 0.58 27.56
CA ASP A 163 -8.69 -0.12 28.43
C ASP A 163 -8.39 -1.53 27.89
N ALA A 164 -9.41 -2.26 27.46
CA ALA A 164 -9.23 -3.58 26.86
C ALA A 164 -8.50 -3.51 25.51
N PHE A 165 -8.86 -2.55 24.66
CA PHE A 165 -8.31 -2.42 23.32
C PHE A 165 -6.85 -1.93 23.34
N PHE A 166 -6.58 -0.77 23.94
CA PHE A 166 -5.24 -0.20 23.99
C PHE A 166 -4.36 -0.90 25.04
N GLY A 167 -4.91 -1.16 26.23
CA GLY A 167 -4.17 -1.72 27.36
C GLY A 167 -3.83 -3.20 27.20
N SER A 168 -4.64 -3.98 26.47
CA SER A 168 -4.37 -5.41 26.25
C SER A 168 -4.01 -5.72 24.81
N TYR A 169 -4.89 -5.44 23.85
CA TYR A 169 -4.70 -5.87 22.46
C TYR A 169 -3.55 -5.16 21.75
N ILE A 170 -3.56 -3.83 21.70
CA ILE A 170 -2.48 -3.07 21.05
C ILE A 170 -1.15 -3.23 21.79
N THR A 171 -1.18 -3.24 23.12
CA THR A 171 0.00 -3.52 23.94
C THR A 171 0.59 -4.90 23.63
N SER A 172 -0.26 -5.92 23.43
CA SER A 172 0.20 -7.26 23.06
C SER A 172 0.87 -7.27 21.69
N ILE A 173 0.29 -6.60 20.69
CA ILE A 173 0.89 -6.49 19.35
C ILE A 173 2.24 -5.77 19.42
N HIS A 174 2.32 -4.67 20.18
CA HIS A 174 3.57 -3.96 20.41
C HIS A 174 4.64 -4.87 21.02
N LEU A 175 4.32 -5.67 22.04
CA LEU A 175 5.24 -6.62 22.65
C LEU A 175 5.77 -7.67 21.65
N LEU A 176 4.92 -8.15 20.74
CA LEU A 176 5.32 -9.09 19.69
C LEU A 176 6.31 -8.47 18.71
N LEU A 177 6.07 -7.22 18.29
CA LEU A 177 6.93 -6.49 17.34
C LEU A 177 8.26 -6.05 17.97
N SER A 178 8.25 -5.71 19.26
CA SER A 178 9.46 -5.33 20.00
C SER A 178 10.44 -6.47 20.21
N ASN A 179 10.02 -7.74 20.04
CA ASN A 179 10.88 -8.90 20.20
C ASN A 179 11.11 -9.65 18.88
N ARG A 180 12.24 -9.36 18.22
CA ARG A 180 12.66 -9.99 16.96
C ARG A 180 12.72 -11.52 17.01
N THR A 181 12.91 -12.12 18.19
CA THR A 181 12.98 -13.58 18.30
C THR A 181 11.62 -14.26 18.19
N VAL A 182 10.53 -13.52 18.46
CA VAL A 182 9.16 -14.07 18.40
C VAL A 182 8.71 -14.21 16.96
N LEU A 183 8.95 -13.19 16.15
CA LEU A 183 8.57 -13.15 14.74
C LEU A 183 9.83 -12.98 13.86
N PRO A 184 10.75 -13.98 13.85
CA PRO A 184 12.08 -13.81 13.26
C PRO A 184 12.06 -13.58 11.75
N HIS A 185 11.00 -14.06 11.08
CA HIS A 185 10.85 -14.00 9.63
C HIS A 185 9.73 -13.03 9.19
N LEU A 186 9.30 -12.12 10.06
CA LEU A 186 8.33 -11.08 9.69
C LEU A 186 8.96 -10.09 8.71
N GLU A 187 8.51 -10.13 7.46
CA GLU A 187 9.00 -9.27 6.37
C GLU A 187 7.98 -8.20 5.96
N LEU A 188 6.68 -8.44 6.17
CA LEU A 188 5.59 -7.53 5.79
C LEU A 188 4.74 -7.13 7.00
N LEU A 189 4.57 -5.83 7.21
CA LEU A 189 3.66 -5.28 8.21
C LEU A 189 2.72 -4.28 7.54
N ASP A 190 1.42 -4.57 7.61
CA ASP A 190 0.36 -3.66 7.19
C ASP A 190 -0.41 -3.18 8.41
N TRP A 191 -0.36 -1.88 8.67
CA TRP A 191 -1.09 -1.23 9.76
C TRP A 191 -2.17 -0.32 9.19
N GLU A 192 -3.42 -0.69 9.38
CA GLU A 192 -4.60 0.03 8.85
C GLU A 192 -5.49 0.62 9.96
N ASP A 193 -5.16 0.31 11.21
CA ASP A 193 -5.83 0.82 12.39
C ASP A 193 -5.56 2.32 12.61
N LYS A 194 -6.62 3.12 12.59
CA LYS A 194 -6.59 4.60 12.54
C LYS A 194 -6.59 5.23 13.93
N PHE A 195 -5.55 5.01 14.72
CA PHE A 195 -5.34 5.68 16.01
C PHE A 195 -3.87 6.06 16.20
N ALA A 196 -3.58 6.79 17.28
CA ALA A 196 -2.23 7.22 17.57
C ALA A 196 -1.37 6.09 18.12
N LEU A 197 -0.20 5.86 17.50
CA LEU A 197 0.79 4.90 17.97
C LEU A 197 1.84 5.58 18.84
N GLN A 198 2.26 4.89 19.89
CA GLN A 198 3.30 5.40 20.79
C GLN A 198 4.67 5.42 20.09
N PRO A 199 5.58 6.35 20.45
CA PRO A 199 6.93 6.41 19.86
C PRO A 199 7.68 5.07 19.91
N SER A 200 7.56 4.33 21.01
CA SER A 200 8.20 3.01 21.15
C SER A 200 7.78 2.00 20.08
N PHE A 201 6.58 2.14 19.52
CA PHE A 201 6.14 1.31 18.40
C PHE A 201 7.01 1.55 17.16
N TYR A 202 7.27 2.83 16.86
CA TYR A 202 8.12 3.22 15.73
C TYR A 202 9.57 2.76 15.94
N ASP A 203 10.07 2.84 17.18
CA ASP A 203 11.38 2.27 17.54
C ASP A 203 11.41 0.76 17.31
N ALA A 204 10.35 0.04 17.70
CA ALA A 204 10.26 -1.41 17.54
C ALA A 204 10.27 -1.84 16.06
N ILE A 205 9.49 -1.17 15.21
CA ILE A 205 9.47 -1.47 13.77
C ILE A 205 10.77 -1.08 13.07
N ALA A 206 11.39 0.05 13.44
CA ALA A 206 12.69 0.46 12.92
C ALA A 206 13.78 -0.55 13.31
N ASN A 207 13.63 -1.13 14.50
CA ASN A 207 14.43 -2.22 15.00
C ASN A 207 13.86 -3.60 14.67
N SER A 208 13.32 -3.83 13.47
CA SER A 208 12.81 -5.16 13.08
C SER A 208 13.46 -5.68 11.79
N ASN A 209 13.03 -6.87 11.35
CA ASN A 209 13.39 -7.44 10.05
C ASN A 209 12.42 -7.06 8.93
N ILE A 210 11.46 -6.16 9.20
CA ILE A 210 10.43 -5.75 8.24
C ILE A 210 11.11 -5.13 7.02
N ARG A 211 10.70 -5.60 5.84
CA ARG A 211 11.14 -5.12 4.53
C ARG A 211 10.05 -4.35 3.79
N HIS A 212 8.79 -4.60 4.13
CA HIS A 212 7.64 -3.98 3.51
C HIS A 212 6.73 -3.46 4.62
N LEU A 213 6.59 -2.14 4.70
CA LEU A 213 5.78 -1.48 5.72
C LEU A 213 4.69 -0.65 5.05
N LYS A 214 3.45 -0.86 5.47
CA LYS A 214 2.31 0.02 5.19
C LYS A 214 1.80 0.62 6.50
N VAL A 215 1.86 1.94 6.60
CA VAL A 215 1.26 2.73 7.67
C VAL A 215 0.18 3.59 7.03
N TYR A 216 -1.06 3.14 7.11
CA TYR A 216 -2.19 3.75 6.39
C TYR A 216 -3.09 4.52 7.36
N ARG A 217 -3.18 5.84 7.17
CA ARG A 217 -4.03 6.76 7.96
C ARG A 217 -3.82 6.65 9.47
N VAL A 218 -2.59 6.43 9.89
CA VAL A 218 -2.23 6.36 11.31
C VAL A 218 -2.11 7.76 11.88
N TYR A 219 -2.59 7.96 13.10
CA TYR A 219 -2.52 9.28 13.73
C TYR A 219 -1.20 9.46 14.51
N ALA A 220 -0.77 10.71 14.67
CA ALA A 220 0.20 11.12 15.67
C ALA A 220 -0.49 12.07 16.66
N ASP A 221 -0.29 11.84 17.95
CA ASP A 221 -0.84 12.65 19.05
C ASP A 221 0.12 13.77 19.51
N LYS A 222 1.42 13.58 19.27
CA LYS A 222 2.49 14.53 19.58
C LYS A 222 3.56 14.53 18.48
N SER A 223 4.38 15.58 18.48
CA SER A 223 5.52 15.70 17.57
C SER A 223 6.71 15.00 18.21
N PHE A 224 7.38 14.13 17.46
CA PHE A 224 8.57 13.41 17.89
C PHE A 224 9.35 12.93 16.67
N THR A 225 10.58 12.48 16.91
CA THR A 225 11.46 11.83 15.93
C THR A 225 11.84 10.45 16.45
N ILE A 226 12.19 9.55 15.53
CA ILE A 226 12.77 8.25 15.88
C ILE A 226 14.28 8.45 16.06
N ASP A 227 14.80 8.05 17.21
CA ASP A 227 16.23 8.07 17.50
C ASP A 227 16.85 6.75 17.04
N GLN A 228 17.77 6.81 16.05
CA GLN A 228 18.57 5.65 15.70
C GLN A 228 19.97 5.75 16.32
N PRO A 229 20.36 4.81 17.21
CA PRO A 229 21.74 4.72 17.68
C PRO A 229 22.69 4.52 16.50
N GLN A 230 23.78 5.29 16.44
CA GLN A 230 24.78 5.23 15.35
C GLN A 230 25.40 3.82 15.15
N SER A 231 25.30 2.95 16.16
CA SER A 231 25.84 1.59 16.16
C SER A 231 24.90 0.53 15.57
N GLN A 232 23.66 0.89 15.21
CA GLN A 232 22.69 -0.07 14.69
C GLN A 232 22.67 -0.13 13.16
N PRO A 233 22.47 -1.32 12.57
CA PRO A 233 22.29 -1.45 11.13
C PRO A 233 21.06 -0.64 10.68
N SER A 234 21.15 -0.05 9.49
CA SER A 234 20.02 0.66 8.87
C SER A 234 18.83 -0.29 8.73
N TRP A 235 17.62 0.22 8.94
CA TRP A 235 16.39 -0.55 8.78
C TRP A 235 16.34 -1.13 7.36
N PRO A 236 16.31 -2.47 7.16
CA PRO A 236 16.39 -3.10 5.83
C PRO A 236 15.14 -2.95 4.96
N LEU A 237 14.38 -1.87 5.17
CA LEU A 237 13.11 -1.59 4.53
C LEU A 237 13.32 -1.34 3.03
N ARG A 238 12.56 -2.07 2.20
CA ARG A 238 12.59 -2.01 0.74
C ARG A 238 11.36 -1.31 0.17
N SER A 239 10.20 -1.42 0.81
CA SER A 239 9.02 -0.65 0.42
C SER A 239 8.34 -0.01 1.63
N LEU A 240 7.92 1.24 1.45
CA LEU A 240 7.22 2.02 2.47
C LEU A 240 5.97 2.67 1.85
N TYR A 241 4.81 2.42 2.45
CA TYR A 241 3.63 3.28 2.32
C TYR A 241 3.48 4.06 3.61
N LEU A 242 3.54 5.39 3.51
CA LEU A 242 3.53 6.30 4.65
C LEU A 242 2.40 7.31 4.52
N GLU A 243 1.40 7.19 5.39
CA GLU A 243 0.32 8.16 5.55
C GLU A 243 0.07 8.37 7.05
N ILE A 244 0.77 9.36 7.61
CA ILE A 244 0.63 9.77 9.01
C ILE A 244 -0.14 11.08 9.07
N LEU A 245 -1.14 11.14 9.94
CA LEU A 245 -2.06 12.25 10.08
C LEU A 245 -1.96 12.88 11.47
N PRO A 246 -2.11 14.21 11.61
CA PRO A 246 -2.29 14.81 12.93
C PRO A 246 -3.59 14.30 13.56
N ALA A 247 -3.57 14.00 14.86
CA ALA A 247 -4.76 13.59 15.60
C ALA A 247 -5.91 14.60 15.41
N ILE A 248 -7.15 14.13 15.38
CA ILE A 248 -8.32 14.97 15.06
C ILE A 248 -8.46 16.19 16.00
N GLY A 249 -8.08 16.03 17.26
CA GLY A 249 -8.09 17.09 18.28
C GLY A 249 -6.92 18.07 18.22
N ASN A 250 -5.89 17.79 17.43
CA ASN A 250 -4.69 18.61 17.30
C ASN A 250 -4.28 18.73 15.83
N ARG A 251 -5.13 19.41 15.04
CA ARG A 251 -4.99 19.50 13.58
C ARG A 251 -3.75 20.25 13.12
N ASP A 252 -3.19 21.08 13.99
CA ASP A 252 -2.00 21.90 13.74
C ASP A 252 -0.71 21.18 14.15
N LEU A 253 -0.81 19.92 14.62
CA LEU A 253 0.34 19.13 14.99
C LEU A 253 1.24 18.87 13.77
N ASP A 254 2.52 19.24 13.93
CA ASP A 254 3.52 18.92 12.93
C ASP A 254 4.04 17.48 13.07
N VAL A 255 3.76 16.69 12.03
CA VAL A 255 4.20 15.28 11.89
C VAL A 255 5.45 15.15 11.00
N SER A 256 5.98 16.26 10.48
CA SER A 256 7.14 16.30 9.58
C SER A 256 8.37 15.63 10.19
N GLY A 257 8.62 15.85 11.49
CA GLY A 257 9.73 15.26 12.24
C GLY A 257 9.71 13.74 12.19
N LEU A 258 8.55 13.14 12.47
CA LEU A 258 8.35 11.70 12.45
C LEU A 258 8.57 11.14 11.04
N CYS A 259 7.86 11.66 10.05
CA CYS A 259 7.99 11.23 8.65
C CYS A 259 9.44 11.31 8.15
N THR A 260 10.10 12.43 8.43
CA THR A 260 11.49 12.67 8.02
C THR A 260 12.46 11.70 8.70
N SER A 261 12.27 11.44 10.01
CA SER A 261 13.11 10.48 10.73
C SER A 261 12.95 9.05 10.18
N ILE A 262 11.72 8.62 9.87
CA ILE A 262 11.44 7.32 9.23
C ILE A 262 12.16 7.24 7.89
N LEU A 263 11.97 8.24 7.02
CA LEU A 263 12.57 8.29 5.69
C LEU A 263 14.09 8.24 5.76
N ARG A 264 14.71 8.95 6.70
CA ARG A 264 16.17 8.93 6.90
C ARG A 264 16.70 7.55 7.27
N ILE A 265 16.02 6.86 8.19
CA ILE A 265 16.45 5.56 8.71
C ILE A 265 16.36 4.49 7.61
N CYS A 266 15.37 4.56 6.72
CA CYS A 266 15.17 3.57 5.65
C CYS A 266 15.79 3.93 4.29
N ALA A 267 16.24 5.18 4.09
CA ALA A 267 16.71 5.68 2.79
C ALA A 267 17.73 4.79 2.06
N PRO A 268 18.75 4.19 2.74
CA PRO A 268 19.78 3.41 2.05
C PRO A 268 19.25 2.17 1.33
N SER A 269 18.21 1.52 1.87
CA SER A 269 17.66 0.26 1.35
C SER A 269 16.33 0.42 0.61
N LEU A 270 15.70 1.58 0.71
CA LEU A 270 14.36 1.82 0.17
C LEU A 270 14.37 1.77 -1.36
N ARG A 271 13.50 0.93 -1.93
CA ARG A 271 13.31 0.74 -3.38
C ARG A 271 11.98 1.29 -3.88
N SER A 272 10.98 1.33 -3.02
CA SER A 272 9.65 1.84 -3.33
C SER A 272 9.14 2.72 -2.18
N LEU A 273 8.70 3.92 -2.50
CA LEU A 273 8.10 4.86 -1.56
C LEU A 273 6.74 5.30 -2.10
N THR A 274 5.70 5.10 -1.32
CA THR A 274 4.45 5.85 -1.43
C THR A 274 4.33 6.75 -0.21
N TRP A 275 4.32 8.06 -0.44
CA TRP A 275 4.12 9.04 0.61
C TRP A 275 2.83 9.80 0.32
N SER A 276 1.88 9.71 1.25
CA SER A 276 0.55 10.28 1.11
C SER A 276 0.20 11.14 2.32
N THR A 277 -0.67 12.12 2.11
CA THR A 277 -1.26 12.93 3.18
C THR A 277 -2.72 13.26 2.87
N CYS A 278 -3.61 13.17 3.86
CA CYS A 278 -5.00 13.56 3.66
C CYS A 278 -5.23 15.07 3.55
N ARG A 279 -4.20 15.90 3.78
CA ARG A 279 -4.35 17.36 3.78
C ARG A 279 -3.23 18.04 3.00
N PRO A 280 -3.53 19.08 2.21
CA PRO A 280 -2.54 19.91 1.54
C PRO A 280 -1.83 20.83 2.54
N ASN A 281 -1.59 20.38 3.78
CA ASN A 281 -0.75 21.13 4.70
C ASN A 281 0.69 20.98 4.20
N PRO A 282 1.41 22.09 3.99
CA PRO A 282 2.79 22.05 3.58
C PRO A 282 3.61 21.22 4.58
N ILE A 283 4.30 20.19 4.09
CA ILE A 283 5.29 19.49 4.91
C ILE A 283 6.55 20.33 4.88
N HIS A 284 6.84 20.95 6.02
CA HIS A 284 8.09 21.66 6.23
C HIS A 284 9.14 20.67 6.73
N THR A 285 10.10 20.32 5.87
CA THR A 285 11.28 19.52 6.26
C THR A 285 12.43 20.39 6.80
N ASN A 286 12.25 21.71 6.75
CA ASN A 286 13.24 22.70 7.15
C ASN A 286 13.60 22.54 8.64
N GLY A 287 14.86 22.24 8.92
CA GLY A 287 15.41 22.17 10.29
C GLY A 287 15.74 20.77 10.80
N LEU A 288 15.43 19.71 10.05
CA LEU A 288 15.61 18.33 10.52
C LEU A 288 16.97 17.70 10.18
N GLY A 289 17.89 18.43 9.55
CA GLY A 289 19.23 17.97 9.17
C GLY A 289 19.39 17.75 7.66
N PRO A 290 20.50 17.12 7.21
CA PRO A 290 20.73 16.88 5.79
C PRO A 290 19.67 15.96 5.18
N SER A 291 19.28 16.25 3.94
CA SER A 291 18.35 15.42 3.17
C SER A 291 18.91 14.00 3.01
N PRO A 292 18.11 12.95 3.27
CA PRO A 292 18.56 11.58 3.09
C PRO A 292 18.72 11.25 1.62
N ARG A 293 19.73 10.43 1.29
CA ARG A 293 19.96 9.92 -0.07
C ARG A 293 19.25 8.59 -0.28
N PHE A 294 18.62 8.42 -1.43
CA PHE A 294 17.84 7.23 -1.77
C PHE A 294 18.47 6.43 -2.93
N PRO A 295 19.68 5.85 -2.76
CA PRO A 295 20.42 5.24 -3.88
C PRO A 295 19.69 4.06 -4.53
N SER A 296 18.85 3.36 -3.77
CA SER A 296 18.14 2.16 -4.21
C SER A 296 16.72 2.45 -4.71
N LEU A 297 16.22 3.69 -4.62
CA LEU A 297 14.84 4.01 -4.94
C LEU A 297 14.61 3.85 -6.45
N ARG A 298 13.49 3.22 -6.78
CA ARG A 298 13.09 2.91 -8.17
C ARG A 298 11.64 3.28 -8.44
N HIS A 299 10.79 3.25 -7.41
CA HIS A 299 9.37 3.59 -7.53
C HIS A 299 9.03 4.67 -6.51
N LEU A 300 8.50 5.79 -6.98
CA LEU A 300 8.11 6.91 -6.14
C LEU A 300 6.67 7.30 -6.44
N ARG A 301 5.85 7.37 -5.40
CA ARG A 301 4.48 7.87 -5.45
C ARG A 301 4.28 8.94 -4.39
N LEU A 302 3.89 10.14 -4.82
CA LEU A 302 3.64 11.30 -3.97
C LEU A 302 2.18 11.71 -4.11
N GLU A 303 1.35 11.29 -3.16
CA GLU A 303 -0.09 11.51 -3.18
C GLU A 303 -0.49 12.69 -2.29
N TYR A 304 -1.22 13.66 -2.86
CA TYR A 304 -1.76 14.82 -2.14
C TYR A 304 -0.72 15.63 -1.34
N LEU A 305 0.57 15.48 -1.69
CA LEU A 305 1.69 16.14 -1.03
C LEU A 305 1.93 17.52 -1.62
N ALA A 306 1.84 18.53 -0.77
CA ALA A 306 2.43 19.85 -1.01
C ALA A 306 3.83 19.87 -0.38
N LEU A 307 4.82 19.31 -1.08
CA LEU A 307 6.21 19.43 -0.66
C LEU A 307 6.65 20.89 -0.85
N VAL A 308 7.07 21.52 0.24
CA VAL A 308 7.62 22.88 0.22
C VAL A 308 9.12 22.86 -0.02
N ASP A 309 9.79 21.77 0.34
CA ASP A 309 11.24 21.65 0.24
C ASP A 309 11.67 20.93 -1.04
N VAL A 310 12.18 21.73 -1.97
CA VAL A 310 12.72 21.27 -3.25
C VAL A 310 13.93 20.35 -3.05
N CYS A 311 14.67 20.45 -1.94
CA CYS A 311 15.84 19.60 -1.68
C CYS A 311 15.45 18.13 -1.53
N TYR A 312 14.28 17.83 -0.95
CA TYR A 312 13.78 16.45 -0.88
C TYR A 312 13.38 15.93 -2.25
N LEU A 313 12.75 16.76 -3.08
CA LEU A 313 12.41 16.40 -4.46
C LEU A 313 13.67 16.06 -5.27
N GLN A 314 14.77 16.80 -5.08
CA GLN A 314 16.05 16.50 -5.73
C GLN A 314 16.60 15.12 -5.34
N GLU A 315 16.58 14.78 -4.06
CA GLU A 315 17.08 13.49 -3.57
C GLU A 315 16.16 12.31 -3.95
N LEU A 316 14.85 12.55 -4.01
CA LEU A 316 13.85 11.53 -4.38
C LEU A 316 13.82 11.27 -5.90
N LEU A 317 13.97 12.32 -6.71
CA LEU A 317 13.93 12.24 -8.18
C LEU A 317 15.36 12.18 -8.74
N HIS A 318 16.06 11.08 -8.50
CA HIS A 318 17.36 10.79 -9.08
C HIS A 318 17.25 9.99 -10.39
N ASP A 319 18.37 9.85 -11.11
CA ASP A 319 18.39 9.38 -12.51
C ASP A 319 18.04 7.90 -12.72
N GLU A 320 18.06 7.12 -11.64
CA GLU A 320 17.75 5.69 -11.63
C GLU A 320 16.27 5.39 -11.32
N LEU A 321 15.45 6.42 -11.10
CA LEU A 321 14.02 6.26 -10.82
C LEU A 321 13.32 5.69 -12.06
N ASN A 322 12.60 4.57 -11.88
CA ASN A 322 11.93 3.85 -12.96
C ASN A 322 10.43 4.19 -13.06
N ALA A 323 9.78 4.42 -11.92
CA ALA A 323 8.36 4.75 -11.86
C ALA A 323 8.14 5.98 -10.99
N LEU A 324 7.37 6.94 -11.51
CA LEU A 324 7.01 8.17 -10.83
C LEU A 324 5.50 8.40 -10.91
N ASP A 325 4.86 8.56 -9.75
CA ASP A 325 3.47 8.98 -9.62
C ASP A 325 3.43 10.25 -8.78
N VAL A 326 3.05 11.38 -9.38
CA VAL A 326 3.18 12.68 -8.71
C VAL A 326 2.15 13.68 -9.22
N ASN A 327 1.79 14.60 -8.33
CA ASN A 327 1.18 15.86 -8.70
C ASN A 327 2.27 16.93 -8.94
N THR A 328 2.57 17.23 -10.21
CA THR A 328 3.57 18.26 -10.58
C THR A 328 3.11 19.69 -10.32
N ASN A 329 1.83 19.93 -10.06
CA ASN A 329 1.27 21.25 -9.81
C ASN A 329 0.74 21.44 -8.37
N SER A 330 1.20 20.61 -7.43
CA SER A 330 0.76 20.66 -6.03
C SER A 330 1.12 21.98 -5.31
N SER A 331 2.18 22.65 -5.75
CA SER A 331 2.60 23.97 -5.28
C SER A 331 3.37 24.71 -6.38
N PRO A 332 3.50 26.05 -6.30
CA PRO A 332 4.32 26.80 -7.26
C PRO A 332 5.78 26.31 -7.32
N ALA A 333 6.38 25.98 -6.16
CA ALA A 333 7.73 25.44 -6.09
C ALA A 333 7.84 24.05 -6.74
N CYS A 334 6.82 23.21 -6.58
CA CYS A 334 6.76 21.91 -7.26
C CYS A 334 6.69 22.09 -8.79
N SER A 335 5.85 23.01 -9.27
CA SER A 335 5.73 23.30 -10.70
C SER A 335 7.06 23.79 -11.28
N GLU A 336 7.69 24.78 -10.64
CA GLU A 336 8.99 25.33 -11.07
C GLU A 336 10.08 24.24 -11.07
N PHE A 337 10.09 23.38 -10.06
CA PHE A 337 11.02 22.26 -10.01
C PHE A 337 10.84 21.30 -11.18
N PHE A 338 9.60 20.88 -11.48
CA PHE A 338 9.34 19.96 -12.60
C PHE A 338 9.61 20.61 -13.96
N ASP A 339 9.36 21.92 -14.10
CA ASP A 339 9.69 22.69 -15.30
C ASP A 339 11.20 22.70 -15.56
N GLY A 340 12.03 22.75 -14.51
CA GLY A 340 13.49 22.72 -14.60
C GLY A 340 14.15 21.33 -14.50
N ARG A 341 13.43 20.29 -14.07
CA ARG A 341 14.03 18.97 -13.74
C ARG A 341 14.64 18.26 -14.94
N GLY A 342 14.07 18.46 -16.13
CA GLY A 342 14.53 17.81 -17.36
C GLY A 342 14.36 16.28 -17.35
N ARG A 343 15.30 15.58 -18.00
CA ARG A 343 15.22 14.14 -18.25
C ARG A 343 15.61 13.30 -17.02
N ILE A 344 14.88 12.22 -16.78
CA ILE A 344 15.22 11.11 -15.88
C ILE A 344 15.47 9.87 -16.76
N PRO A 345 16.72 9.47 -17.00
CA PRO A 345 17.04 8.47 -18.04
C PRO A 345 16.41 7.09 -17.86
N ALA A 346 16.17 6.65 -16.63
CA ALA A 346 15.61 5.33 -16.32
C ALA A 346 14.07 5.31 -16.22
N LEU A 347 13.39 6.45 -16.44
CA LEU A 347 11.96 6.59 -16.19
C LEU A 347 11.13 5.87 -17.26
N GLU A 348 10.52 4.75 -16.89
CA GLU A 348 9.69 3.94 -17.78
C GLU A 348 8.20 4.15 -17.55
N ILE A 349 7.80 4.49 -16.31
CA ILE A 349 6.41 4.63 -15.90
C ILE A 349 6.20 6.03 -15.32
N PHE A 350 5.27 6.78 -15.90
CA PHE A 350 4.85 8.07 -15.38
C PHE A 350 3.33 8.11 -15.17
N VAL A 351 2.93 8.37 -13.93
CA VAL A 351 1.54 8.60 -13.55
C VAL A 351 1.41 10.05 -13.13
N TRP A 352 0.60 10.79 -13.87
CA TRP A 352 0.38 12.20 -13.62
C TRP A 352 -0.92 12.37 -12.84
N SER A 353 -0.81 12.51 -11.51
CA SER A 353 -1.95 12.46 -10.58
C SER A 353 -2.32 13.80 -9.90
N PRO A 354 -2.47 14.91 -10.64
CA PRO A 354 -2.85 16.19 -10.05
C PRO A 354 -4.32 16.23 -9.64
N LEU A 355 -4.72 17.19 -8.81
CA LEU A 355 -6.13 17.39 -8.47
C LEU A 355 -6.93 17.89 -9.68
N THR A 356 -6.34 18.78 -10.47
CA THR A 356 -6.87 19.30 -11.74
C THR A 356 -5.72 19.54 -12.72
N LEU A 357 -5.96 19.30 -14.01
CA LEU A 357 -5.03 19.65 -15.09
C LEU A 357 -5.62 20.78 -15.94
N PRO A 358 -5.24 22.04 -15.66
CA PRO A 358 -5.68 23.16 -16.48
C PRO A 358 -5.00 23.12 -17.85
N GLU A 359 -5.60 23.78 -18.84
CA GLU A 359 -5.05 23.92 -20.20
C GLU A 359 -3.65 24.56 -20.22
N SER A 360 -3.39 25.48 -19.29
CA SER A 360 -2.11 26.17 -19.13
C SER A 360 -1.02 25.32 -18.46
N GLN A 361 -1.30 24.05 -18.12
CA GLN A 361 -0.32 23.19 -17.47
C GLN A 361 0.95 23.07 -18.33
N SER A 362 2.11 23.24 -17.70
CA SER A 362 3.40 23.01 -18.34
C SER A 362 3.58 21.52 -18.66
N LEU A 363 4.09 21.24 -19.86
CA LEU A 363 4.43 19.89 -20.32
C LEU A 363 5.94 19.63 -20.30
N ALA A 364 6.76 20.59 -19.84
CA ALA A 364 8.22 20.55 -19.97
C ALA A 364 8.85 19.26 -19.44
N PHE A 365 8.38 18.78 -18.28
CA PHE A 365 8.85 17.50 -17.73
C PHE A 365 8.50 16.31 -18.61
N LEU A 366 7.27 16.25 -19.14
CA LEU A 366 6.82 15.16 -19.99
C LEU A 366 7.58 15.20 -21.34
N GLU A 367 7.73 16.39 -21.93
CA GLU A 367 8.52 16.63 -23.16
C GLU A 367 9.98 16.19 -23.01
N ALA A 368 10.59 16.37 -21.84
CA ALA A 368 11.96 15.94 -21.57
C ALA A 368 12.13 14.41 -21.43
N ASN A 369 11.03 13.65 -21.33
CA ASN A 369 11.03 12.21 -21.08
C ASN A 369 10.27 11.39 -22.15
N PRO A 370 10.61 11.50 -23.44
CA PRO A 370 9.90 10.82 -24.54
C PRO A 370 10.10 9.29 -24.57
N HIS A 371 11.00 8.76 -23.73
CA HIS A 371 11.33 7.34 -23.67
C HIS A 371 10.38 6.54 -22.75
N ILE A 372 9.48 7.21 -22.03
CA ILE A 372 8.48 6.59 -21.15
C ILE A 372 7.67 5.55 -21.93
N SER A 373 7.51 4.37 -21.32
CA SER A 373 6.77 3.25 -21.90
C SER A 373 5.33 3.16 -21.41
N ARG A 374 5.03 3.74 -20.24
CA ARG A 374 3.68 3.78 -19.66
C ARG A 374 3.35 5.18 -19.16
N LEU A 375 2.31 5.77 -19.71
CA LEU A 375 1.75 7.04 -19.25
C LEU A 375 0.33 6.84 -18.76
N ASN A 376 0.02 7.34 -17.57
CA ASN A 376 -1.33 7.34 -17.05
C ASN A 376 -1.70 8.70 -16.45
N ILE A 377 -2.86 9.23 -16.82
CA ILE A 377 -3.46 10.43 -16.25
C ILE A 377 -4.79 10.00 -15.62
N PRO A 378 -4.79 9.49 -14.37
CA PRO A 378 -5.95 8.80 -13.78
C PRO A 378 -7.10 9.73 -13.39
N ARG A 379 -6.93 11.04 -13.51
CA ARG A 379 -7.93 12.05 -13.18
C ARG A 379 -8.28 12.90 -14.38
N ALA A 380 -9.50 13.42 -14.36
CA ALA A 380 -10.03 14.27 -15.41
C ALA A 380 -9.07 15.43 -15.73
N ALA A 381 -8.59 15.45 -16.96
CA ALA A 381 -7.83 16.55 -17.52
C ALA A 381 -8.69 17.32 -18.52
N SER A 382 -8.39 18.61 -18.68
CA SER A 382 -9.04 19.46 -19.66
C SER A 382 -9.00 18.80 -21.04
N ALA A 383 -10.15 18.67 -21.70
CA ALA A 383 -10.24 18.16 -23.06
C ALA A 383 -9.31 18.92 -24.03
N ALA A 384 -9.21 20.25 -23.88
CA ALA A 384 -8.33 21.08 -24.70
C ALA A 384 -6.84 20.75 -24.48
N LEU A 385 -6.42 20.50 -23.23
CA LEU A 385 -5.05 20.08 -22.93
C LEU A 385 -4.72 18.74 -23.57
N LEU A 386 -5.63 17.77 -23.42
CA LEU A 386 -5.46 16.42 -23.96
C LEU A 386 -5.41 16.44 -25.48
N GLU A 387 -6.36 17.11 -26.12
CA GLU A 387 -6.52 17.11 -27.58
C GLU A 387 -5.48 17.97 -28.30
N ASN A 388 -5.18 19.17 -27.79
CA ASN A 388 -4.34 20.12 -28.52
C ASN A 388 -2.86 19.98 -28.19
N ARG A 389 -2.50 19.36 -27.05
CA ARG A 389 -1.12 19.36 -26.56
C ARG A 389 -0.61 17.96 -26.23
N ILE A 390 -1.25 17.25 -25.30
CA ILE A 390 -0.73 15.95 -24.82
C ILE A 390 -0.77 14.89 -25.91
N VAL A 391 -1.95 14.58 -26.47
CA VAL A 391 -2.09 13.49 -27.44
C VAL A 391 -1.24 13.72 -28.71
N PRO A 392 -1.21 14.91 -29.33
CA PRO A 392 -0.32 15.18 -30.47
C PRO A 392 1.17 15.00 -30.13
N MET A 393 1.60 15.41 -28.95
CA MET A 393 2.98 15.21 -28.50
C MET A 393 3.31 13.72 -28.30
N LEU A 394 2.38 12.94 -27.74
CA LEU A 394 2.57 11.49 -27.58
C LEU A 394 2.74 10.79 -28.94
N GLU A 395 1.93 11.16 -29.92
CA GLU A 395 2.05 10.66 -31.29
C GLU A 395 3.43 10.93 -31.89
N GLN A 396 3.93 12.16 -31.74
CA GLN A 396 5.15 12.61 -32.43
C GLN A 396 6.44 12.13 -31.75
N SER A 397 6.45 12.08 -30.42
CA SER A 397 7.69 11.96 -29.65
C SER A 397 7.82 10.64 -28.89
N PHE A 398 6.73 9.95 -28.55
CA PHE A 398 6.75 8.81 -27.62
C PHE A 398 6.77 7.46 -28.33
N SER A 399 7.88 7.18 -29.01
CA SER A 399 8.07 5.95 -29.79
C SER A 399 8.08 4.64 -28.97
N ASN A 400 8.27 4.71 -27.64
CA ASN A 400 8.29 3.54 -26.76
C ASN A 400 6.97 3.31 -26.01
N LEU A 401 5.93 4.13 -26.25
CA LEU A 401 4.71 4.10 -25.46
C LEU A 401 3.92 2.82 -25.75
N THR A 402 3.78 1.96 -24.73
CA THR A 402 3.06 0.69 -24.80
C THR A 402 1.78 0.69 -23.97
N SER A 403 1.67 1.56 -22.97
CA SER A 403 0.48 1.70 -22.13
C SER A 403 0.09 3.17 -22.02
N LEU A 404 -1.19 3.45 -22.28
CA LEU A 404 -1.76 4.80 -22.16
C LEU A 404 -3.07 4.76 -21.38
N GLY A 405 -3.18 5.57 -20.33
CA GLY A 405 -4.42 5.81 -19.60
C GLY A 405 -4.75 7.29 -19.60
N LEU A 406 -5.93 7.67 -20.10
CA LEU A 406 -6.35 9.06 -20.21
C LEU A 406 -7.81 9.24 -19.78
N VAL A 407 -8.07 10.33 -19.07
CA VAL A 407 -9.38 10.66 -18.52
C VAL A 407 -9.77 12.08 -18.92
N TRP A 408 -10.84 12.22 -19.71
CA TRP A 408 -11.38 13.52 -20.14
C TRP A 408 -12.37 14.07 -19.11
N ASP A 409 -12.36 15.39 -18.94
CA ASP A 409 -13.37 16.14 -18.18
C ASP A 409 -14.65 16.44 -18.99
N SER A 410 -14.65 16.16 -20.28
CA SER A 410 -15.80 16.29 -21.19
C SER A 410 -16.66 15.03 -21.22
N LEU A 411 -17.95 15.16 -21.55
CA LEU A 411 -18.89 14.03 -21.67
C LEU A 411 -18.53 13.03 -22.77
N ASN A 412 -17.67 13.41 -23.71
CA ASN A 412 -17.25 12.60 -24.85
C ASN A 412 -15.74 12.73 -25.07
N ILE A 413 -15.14 11.74 -25.73
CA ILE A 413 -13.76 11.79 -26.21
C ILE A 413 -13.78 12.30 -27.65
N PRO A 414 -13.07 13.41 -27.98
CA PRO A 414 -13.04 13.96 -29.32
C PRO A 414 -12.50 12.98 -30.37
N CYS A 415 -13.10 12.97 -31.56
CA CYS A 415 -12.67 12.12 -32.67
C CYS A 415 -11.23 12.38 -33.09
N GLN A 416 -10.76 13.63 -33.01
CA GLN A 416 -9.39 14.00 -33.35
C GLN A 416 -8.39 13.39 -32.35
N ALA A 417 -8.69 13.42 -31.06
CA ALA A 417 -7.88 12.73 -30.05
C ALA A 417 -7.79 11.21 -30.32
N LEU A 418 -8.91 10.57 -30.64
CA LEU A 418 -8.93 9.15 -31.02
C LEU A 418 -8.14 8.87 -32.31
N ALA A 419 -8.22 9.77 -33.29
CA ALA A 419 -7.44 9.66 -34.53
C ALA A 419 -5.93 9.70 -34.25
N CYS A 420 -5.46 10.64 -33.43
CA CYS A 420 -4.06 10.73 -33.03
C CYS A 420 -3.62 9.50 -32.21
N ILE A 421 -4.41 9.08 -31.21
CA ILE A 421 -4.12 7.86 -30.43
C ILE A 421 -3.97 6.65 -31.36
N SER A 422 -4.82 6.54 -32.38
CA SER A 422 -4.77 5.43 -33.34
C SER A 422 -3.49 5.36 -34.18
N GLN A 423 -2.67 6.42 -34.20
CA GLN A 423 -1.37 6.43 -34.88
C GLN A 423 -0.23 5.90 -34.01
N ILE A 424 -0.41 5.76 -32.70
CA ILE A 424 0.61 5.25 -31.77
C ILE A 424 0.68 3.71 -31.87
N LYS A 425 1.33 3.19 -32.90
CA LYS A 425 1.31 1.76 -33.27
C LYS A 425 1.91 0.81 -32.22
N THR A 426 2.66 1.35 -31.27
CA THR A 426 3.30 0.60 -30.18
C THR A 426 2.37 0.28 -29.01
N LEU A 427 1.18 0.90 -28.94
CA LEU A 427 0.23 0.70 -27.85
C LEU A 427 -0.23 -0.75 -27.77
N GLN A 428 -0.04 -1.33 -26.58
CA GLN A 428 -0.51 -2.67 -26.18
C GLN A 428 -1.65 -2.60 -25.16
N GLN A 429 -1.70 -1.53 -24.38
CA GLN A 429 -2.69 -1.31 -23.33
C GLN A 429 -3.26 0.10 -23.46
N LEU A 430 -4.58 0.20 -23.46
CA LEU A 430 -5.29 1.47 -23.54
C LEU A 430 -6.41 1.52 -22.51
N HIS A 431 -6.40 2.54 -21.68
CA HIS A 431 -7.47 2.88 -20.75
C HIS A 431 -8.04 4.25 -21.11
N LEU A 432 -9.36 4.32 -21.30
CA LEU A 432 -10.07 5.54 -21.63
C LEU A 432 -11.24 5.76 -20.68
N SER A 433 -11.45 7.01 -20.30
CA SER A 433 -12.60 7.43 -19.50
C SER A 433 -12.98 8.87 -19.82
N ALA A 434 -14.25 9.23 -19.67
CA ALA A 434 -14.74 10.58 -19.90
C ALA A 434 -15.86 10.92 -18.90
N GLY A 435 -16.31 12.16 -18.89
CA GLY A 435 -17.46 12.61 -18.10
C GLY A 435 -17.14 12.92 -16.64
N PHE A 436 -18.13 12.72 -15.77
CA PHE A 436 -18.06 13.03 -14.35
C PHE A 436 -17.38 11.91 -13.56
N HIS A 437 -16.27 12.25 -12.89
CA HIS A 437 -15.45 11.28 -12.14
C HIS A 437 -15.64 11.30 -10.63
N ALA A 438 -16.56 12.13 -10.12
CA ALA A 438 -16.84 12.21 -8.69
C ALA A 438 -18.09 11.41 -8.29
N GLY A 439 -18.05 10.74 -7.14
CA GLY A 439 -19.20 10.02 -6.59
C GLY A 439 -19.63 8.81 -7.43
N TRP A 440 -20.93 8.48 -7.36
CA TRP A 440 -21.54 7.29 -7.98
C TRP A 440 -22.14 7.55 -9.38
N ARG A 441 -22.13 8.81 -9.84
CA ARG A 441 -22.70 9.17 -11.15
C ARG A 441 -21.67 8.97 -12.25
N HIS A 442 -22.12 8.40 -13.36
CA HIS A 442 -21.35 8.19 -14.58
C HIS A 442 -22.23 8.67 -15.74
N ASP A 443 -21.73 9.56 -16.56
CA ASP A 443 -22.49 10.23 -17.64
C ASP A 443 -21.79 10.13 -19.00
N TRP A 444 -20.71 9.35 -19.08
CA TRP A 444 -20.07 9.02 -20.34
C TRP A 444 -20.86 7.95 -21.08
N SER A 445 -21.51 8.34 -22.17
CA SER A 445 -22.17 7.40 -23.09
C SER A 445 -21.16 7.03 -24.18
N ILE A 446 -20.59 5.82 -24.12
CA ILE A 446 -19.58 5.39 -25.09
C ILE A 446 -20.22 5.19 -26.47
N ASP A 447 -19.65 5.84 -27.48
CA ASP A 447 -19.90 5.49 -28.88
C ASP A 447 -18.93 4.37 -29.31
N HIS A 448 -19.39 3.12 -29.21
CA HIS A 448 -18.59 1.95 -29.56
C HIS A 448 -18.22 1.89 -31.04
N GLN A 449 -19.02 2.47 -31.95
CA GLN A 449 -18.72 2.47 -33.38
C GLN A 449 -17.55 3.39 -33.66
N VAL A 450 -17.53 4.57 -33.03
CA VAL A 450 -16.41 5.51 -33.09
C VAL A 450 -15.15 4.88 -32.49
N MET A 451 -15.24 4.25 -31.32
CA MET A 451 -14.10 3.55 -30.70
C MET A 451 -13.55 2.46 -31.63
N GLN A 452 -14.41 1.59 -32.15
CA GLN A 452 -13.99 0.51 -33.06
C GLN A 452 -13.34 1.05 -34.34
N LYS A 453 -13.88 2.13 -34.93
CA LYS A 453 -13.35 2.76 -36.14
C LYS A 453 -11.89 3.18 -36.00
N TYR A 454 -11.52 3.79 -34.86
CA TYR A 454 -10.16 4.30 -34.63
C TYR A 454 -9.25 3.24 -34.02
N LEU A 455 -9.70 2.53 -32.99
CA LEU A 455 -8.84 1.61 -32.22
C LEU A 455 -8.45 0.36 -33.00
N ARG A 456 -9.21 -0.04 -34.03
CA ARG A 456 -8.81 -1.13 -34.95
C ARG A 456 -7.47 -0.89 -35.66
N ASN A 457 -7.01 0.37 -35.72
CA ASN A 457 -5.75 0.73 -36.37
C ASN A 457 -4.52 0.53 -35.46
N LEU A 458 -4.72 0.03 -34.23
CA LEU A 458 -3.66 -0.27 -33.26
C LEU A 458 -3.30 -1.77 -33.32
N PRO A 459 -2.24 -2.16 -34.06
CA PRO A 459 -1.97 -3.56 -34.38
C PRO A 459 -1.50 -4.39 -33.17
N LEU A 460 -1.00 -3.74 -32.12
CA LEU A 460 -0.46 -4.41 -30.93
C LEU A 460 -1.39 -4.34 -29.71
N LEU A 461 -2.56 -3.72 -29.83
CA LEU A 461 -3.49 -3.53 -28.71
C LEU A 461 -4.03 -4.88 -28.24
N LYS A 462 -3.75 -5.22 -26.99
CA LYS A 462 -4.18 -6.46 -26.32
C LYS A 462 -5.21 -6.20 -25.24
N ASN A 463 -5.03 -5.10 -24.50
CA ASN A 463 -5.89 -4.74 -23.37
C ASN A 463 -6.56 -3.39 -23.66
N LEU A 464 -7.88 -3.38 -23.67
CA LEU A 464 -8.69 -2.18 -23.76
C LEU A 464 -9.60 -2.12 -22.55
N ALA A 465 -9.52 -1.03 -21.79
CA ALA A 465 -10.35 -0.79 -20.63
C ALA A 465 -11.12 0.53 -20.79
N PHE A 466 -12.42 0.47 -20.50
CA PHE A 466 -13.23 1.65 -20.28
C PHE A 466 -13.64 1.71 -18.82
N SER A 467 -13.66 2.89 -18.24
CA SER A 467 -14.18 3.10 -16.89
C SER A 467 -15.18 4.23 -16.85
N ARG A 468 -16.08 4.19 -15.86
CA ARG A 468 -17.07 5.26 -15.61
C ARG A 468 -17.98 5.50 -16.83
N ASP A 469 -18.26 4.45 -17.60
CA ASP A 469 -19.21 4.47 -18.69
C ASP A 469 -20.64 4.25 -18.22
N SER A 470 -21.58 4.66 -19.06
CA SER A 470 -23.01 4.57 -18.85
C SER A 470 -23.66 4.03 -20.12
N TYR A 471 -24.60 3.09 -19.95
CA TYR A 471 -25.42 2.57 -21.03
C TYR A 471 -26.85 3.02 -20.81
N SER A 472 -27.47 3.58 -21.85
CA SER A 472 -28.88 3.96 -21.88
C SER A 472 -29.79 2.74 -22.03
N ASN A 473 -29.60 1.71 -21.21
CA ASN A 473 -30.57 0.64 -21.09
C ASN A 473 -31.55 1.01 -19.97
N GLY A 474 -32.82 1.21 -20.33
CA GLY A 474 -33.92 1.57 -19.44
C GLY A 474 -34.30 0.49 -18.40
N LEU A 475 -33.34 -0.19 -17.79
CA LEU A 475 -33.54 -1.10 -16.69
C LEU A 475 -32.51 -0.79 -15.60
N THR A 476 -33.02 -0.19 -14.52
CA THR A 476 -32.42 -0.14 -13.20
C THR A 476 -32.09 -1.55 -12.70
N VAL A 477 -30.93 -2.07 -13.06
CA VAL A 477 -30.29 -3.21 -12.39
C VAL A 477 -28.81 -2.85 -12.23
N GLY A 478 -28.33 -2.93 -11.00
CA GLY A 478 -27.10 -2.31 -10.52
C GLY A 478 -25.89 -2.43 -11.45
N CYS A 479 -25.21 -1.30 -11.63
CA CYS A 479 -23.84 -1.24 -12.14
C CYS A 479 -22.95 -2.20 -11.33
N GLU A 480 -22.47 -3.27 -11.96
CA GLU A 480 -21.21 -4.00 -11.68
C GLU A 480 -21.24 -5.44 -12.25
N ARG A 481 -21.64 -5.68 -13.52
CA ARG A 481 -21.51 -7.03 -14.13
C ARG A 481 -21.30 -7.03 -15.65
N TYR A 482 -20.35 -6.24 -16.18
CA TYR A 482 -20.05 -6.29 -17.61
C TYR A 482 -18.60 -6.64 -17.99
N TYR A 483 -17.70 -6.84 -17.00
CA TYR A 483 -16.32 -7.30 -17.25
C TYR A 483 -15.97 -8.59 -16.51
N VAL A 484 -16.91 -9.53 -16.45
CA VAL A 484 -16.61 -10.94 -16.17
C VAL A 484 -17.41 -11.75 -17.17
N ASP A 485 -16.78 -12.09 -18.29
CA ASP A 485 -16.90 -13.37 -18.99
C ASP A 485 -16.23 -13.30 -20.37
N GLY A 486 -15.07 -13.97 -20.49
CA GLY A 486 -14.52 -14.52 -21.73
C GLY A 486 -13.82 -13.57 -22.72
N ILE A 487 -12.48 -13.57 -22.71
CA ILE A 487 -11.57 -14.15 -23.74
C ILE A 487 -10.12 -13.84 -23.36
#